data_AF-A0A1N6ZYR7-F1
#
_entry.id   AF-A0A1N6ZYR7-F1
#
_cell.length_a   1.000
_cell.length_b   1.000
_cell.length_c   1.000
_cell.angle_alpha   90.00
_cell.angle_beta   90.00
_cell.angle_gamma   90.00
#
_symmetry.space_group_name_H-M   'P 1'
#
loop_
_entity.id
_entity.type
_entity.pdbx_description
1 polymer ?
#
loop_
_entity_poly.entity_id
_entity_poly.type
_entity_poly.pdbx_seq_one_letter_code
_entity_poly.pdbx_strand_id
1 'polypeptide(L)'
;MGGLGAPEIILIIIAFGIMIIPPIWGYNAGLNRTIGPVAGLLLGLFLSVFGVIIVYCSKRVDEQKFYNFPNQSSADELKKYKQLLDSGAITEAEYQIQKAKILNSNRD
;
A
#
# COMPACT_ATOMS: atom_id res chain seq x y z
N MET A 1 -35.44 -37.73 22.54
CA MET A 1 -34.64 -36.54 22.19
C MET A 1 -33.34 -36.63 22.97
N GLY A 2 -32.24 -37.06 22.33
CA GLY A 2 -30.94 -37.13 23.00
C GLY A 2 -30.36 -35.74 23.14
N GLY A 3 -30.01 -35.33 24.36
CA GLY A 3 -29.29 -34.08 24.60
C GLY A 3 -27.83 -34.19 24.16
N LEU A 4 -27.20 -33.05 23.85
CA LEU A 4 -25.75 -33.00 23.63
C LEU A 4 -25.03 -33.41 24.92
N GLY A 5 -24.23 -34.47 24.86
CA GLY A 5 -23.35 -34.85 25.94
C GLY A 5 -22.09 -33.97 26.00
N ALA A 6 -21.34 -34.13 27.09
CA ALA A 6 -20.03 -33.50 27.25
C ALA A 6 -19.05 -33.76 26.08
N PRO A 7 -18.93 -34.98 25.51
CA PRO A 7 -17.97 -35.21 24.43
C PRO A 7 -18.34 -34.46 23.14
N GLU A 8 -19.62 -34.35 22.80
CA GLU A 8 -20.07 -33.61 21.63
C GLU A 8 -19.80 -32.10 21.77
N ILE A 9 -19.98 -31.54 22.97
CA ILE A 9 -19.67 -30.13 23.26
C ILE A 9 -18.17 -29.84 23.08
N ILE A 10 -17.30 -30.74 23.57
CA ILE A 10 -15.84 -30.60 23.44
C ILE A 10 -15.44 -30.60 21.95
N LEU A 11 -16.00 -31.50 21.15
CA LEU A 11 -15.72 -31.57 19.72
C LEU A 11 -16.14 -30.30 18.97
N ILE A 12 -17.28 -29.73 19.34
CA ILE A 12 -17.77 -28.47 18.77
C ILE A 12 -16.81 -27.32 19.11
N ILE A 13 -16.37 -27.20 20.36
CA ILE A 13 -15.41 -26.15 20.77
C ILE A 13 -14.10 -26.26 20.00
N ILE A 14 -13.57 -27.48 19.83
CA ILE A 14 -12.35 -27.70 19.05
C ILE A 14 -12.55 -27.34 17.58
N ALA A 15 -13.68 -27.76 16.98
CA ALA A 15 -14.00 -27.45 15.59
C ALA A 15 -14.10 -25.94 15.34
N PHE A 16 -14.76 -25.19 16.23
CA PHE A 16 -14.84 -23.74 16.14
C PHE A 16 -13.49 -23.07 16.39
N GLY A 17 -12.67 -23.58 17.33
CA GLY A 17 -11.33 -23.05 17.59
C GLY A 17 -10.39 -23.16 16.39
N ILE A 18 -10.43 -24.28 15.68
CA ILE A 18 -9.62 -24.50 14.47
C ILE A 18 -10.04 -23.55 13.34
N MET A 19 -11.34 -23.23 13.23
CA MET A 19 -11.88 -22.35 12.20
C MET A 19 -11.32 -20.91 12.27
N ILE A 20 -10.87 -20.45 13.44
CA ILE A 20 -10.39 -19.07 13.63
C ILE A 20 -8.91 -18.91 13.26
N ILE A 21 -8.16 -20.01 13.14
CA ILE A 21 -6.72 -19.98 12.85
C ILE A 21 -6.42 -19.34 11.48
N PRO A 22 -7.05 -19.76 10.36
CA PRO A 22 -6.76 -19.18 9.05
C PRO A 22 -7.09 -17.69 8.91
N PRO A 23 -8.21 -17.12 9.44
CA PRO A 23 -8.45 -15.68 9.41
C PRO A 23 -7.39 -14.86 10.15
N ILE A 24 -6.97 -15.31 11.35
CA ILE A 24 -5.93 -14.61 12.13
C ILE A 24 -4.60 -14.66 11.38
N TRP A 25 -4.25 -15.82 10.83
CA TRP A 25 -3.04 -15.99 10.05
C TRP A 25 -3.07 -15.15 8.76
N GLY A 26 -4.20 -15.13 8.05
CA GLY A 26 -4.43 -14.33 6.85
C GLY A 26 -4.34 -12.83 7.12
N TYR A 27 -4.89 -12.34 8.24
CA TYR A 27 -4.75 -10.94 8.67
C TYR A 27 -3.29 -10.56 8.85
N ASN A 28 -2.54 -11.38 9.60
CA ASN A 28 -1.13 -11.12 9.91
C ASN A 28 -0.25 -11.21 8.66
N ALA A 29 -0.52 -12.18 7.77
CA ALA A 29 0.14 -12.27 6.48
C ALA A 29 -0.19 -11.07 5.57
N GLY A 30 -1.43 -10.57 5.62
CA GLY A 30 -1.92 -9.43 4.86
C GLY A 30 -1.31 -8.08 5.25
N LEU A 31 -0.79 -7.92 6.47
CA LEU A 31 -0.09 -6.70 6.90
C LEU A 31 1.11 -6.35 6.03
N ASN A 32 1.79 -7.37 5.48
CA ASN A 32 3.00 -7.20 4.67
C ASN A 32 2.73 -7.38 3.17
N ARG A 33 1.46 -7.42 2.75
CA ARG A 33 1.03 -7.74 1.38
C ARG A 33 0.17 -6.62 0.83
N THR A 34 0.25 -6.40 -0.48
CA THR A 34 -0.50 -5.35 -1.19
C THR A 34 -2.02 -5.51 -1.09
N ILE A 35 -2.50 -6.73 -0.82
CA ILE A 35 -3.92 -7.03 -0.62
C ILE A 35 -4.47 -6.46 0.70
N GLY A 36 -3.58 -6.19 1.66
CA GLY A 36 -3.91 -5.60 2.94
C GLY A 36 -4.45 -6.59 3.99
N PRO A 37 -4.48 -6.17 5.26
CA PRO A 37 -4.85 -7.02 6.39
C PRO A 37 -6.34 -7.40 6.39
N VAL A 38 -7.23 -6.49 5.98
CA VAL A 38 -8.69 -6.75 5.93
C VAL A 38 -9.01 -7.82 4.90
N ALA A 39 -8.45 -7.71 3.69
CA ALA A 39 -8.64 -8.72 2.66
C ALA A 39 -8.01 -10.06 3.07
N GLY A 40 -6.84 -10.04 3.72
CA GLY A 40 -6.22 -11.24 4.27
C GLY A 40 -7.08 -11.96 5.31
N LEU A 41 -7.74 -11.21 6.19
CA LEU A 41 -8.70 -11.75 7.16
C LEU A 41 -9.91 -12.39 6.47
N LEU A 42 -10.52 -11.69 5.53
CA LEU A 42 -11.70 -12.18 4.81
C LEU A 42 -11.38 -13.43 3.99
N LEU A 43 -10.22 -13.46 3.32
CA LEU A 43 -9.77 -14.63 2.58
C LEU A 43 -9.53 -15.81 3.53
N GLY A 44 -8.85 -15.60 4.66
CA GLY A 44 -8.68 -16.64 5.67
C GLY A 44 -9.99 -17.13 6.28
N LEU A 45 -10.99 -16.26 6.45
CA LEU A 45 -12.30 -16.63 6.99
C LEU A 45 -13.14 -17.48 6.03
N PHE A 46 -13.29 -17.03 4.79
CA PHE A 46 -14.18 -17.69 3.82
C PHE A 46 -13.52 -18.84 3.06
N LEU A 47 -12.22 -18.74 2.78
CA LEU A 47 -11.47 -19.75 2.01
C LEU A 47 -10.51 -20.58 2.90
N SER A 48 -10.52 -20.38 4.22
CA SER A 48 -9.67 -21.12 5.16
C SER A 48 -8.20 -21.08 4.74
N VAL A 49 -7.51 -22.22 4.72
CA VAL A 49 -6.10 -22.36 4.33
C VAL A 49 -5.87 -21.91 2.87
N PHE A 50 -6.80 -22.17 1.96
CA PHE A 50 -6.67 -21.73 0.56
C PHE A 50 -6.64 -20.21 0.45
N GLY A 51 -7.41 -19.51 1.30
CA GLY A 51 -7.37 -18.06 1.38
C GLY A 51 -6.01 -17.53 1.81
N VAL A 52 -5.39 -18.18 2.79
CA VAL A 52 -4.03 -17.84 3.23
C VAL A 52 -3.01 -18.06 2.10
N ILE A 53 -3.11 -19.15 1.34
CA ILE A 53 -2.24 -19.40 0.17
C ILE A 53 -2.33 -18.23 -0.83
N ILE A 54 -3.55 -17.77 -1.13
CA ILE A 54 -3.77 -16.61 -2.02
C ILE A 54 -3.09 -15.35 -1.48
N VAL A 55 -3.16 -15.10 -0.16
CA VAL A 55 -2.47 -13.97 0.48
C VAL A 55 -0.95 -14.06 0.26
N TYR A 56 -0.34 -15.25 0.34
CA TYR A 56 1.08 -15.44 0.08
C TYR A 56 1.47 -15.28 -1.40
N CYS A 57 0.55 -15.52 -2.34
CA CYS A 57 0.74 -15.23 -3.76
C CYS A 57 0.67 -13.72 -4.07
N SER A 58 0.10 -12.90 -3.18
CA SER A 58 0.08 -11.45 -3.35
C SER A 58 1.49 -10.87 -3.22
N LYS A 59 1.76 -9.79 -3.97
CA LYS A 59 3.02 -9.06 -3.87
C LYS A 59 3.22 -8.47 -2.47
N ARG A 60 4.48 -8.35 -2.05
CA ARG A 60 4.84 -7.64 -0.82
C ARG A 60 4.73 -6.14 -1.04
N VAL A 61 4.35 -5.40 0.00
CA VAL A 61 4.25 -3.93 -0.07
C VAL A 61 5.63 -3.32 -0.35
N ASP A 62 6.67 -3.87 0.27
CA ASP A 62 8.07 -3.41 0.15
C ASP A 62 8.63 -3.54 -1.28
N GLU A 63 8.03 -4.42 -2.10
CA GLU A 63 8.42 -4.63 -3.50
C GLU A 63 7.73 -3.67 -4.46
N GLN A 64 6.76 -2.88 -3.99
CA GLN A 64 6.32 -1.72 -4.76
C GLN A 64 7.45 -0.71 -4.74
N LYS A 65 8.35 -0.84 -5.73
CA LYS A 65 9.13 0.28 -6.23
C LYS A 65 8.12 1.34 -6.60
N PHE A 66 7.81 2.24 -5.66
CA PHE A 66 7.36 3.57 -6.00
C PHE A 66 8.36 4.00 -7.06
N TYR A 67 7.90 4.12 -8.30
CA TYR A 67 8.62 4.93 -9.25
C TYR A 67 8.69 6.28 -8.54
N ASN A 68 9.83 6.55 -7.88
CA ASN A 68 10.30 7.90 -7.67
C ASN A 68 10.36 8.43 -9.10
N PHE A 69 9.26 9.02 -9.56
CA PHE A 69 9.33 9.97 -10.63
C PHE A 69 10.46 10.88 -10.22
N PRO A 70 11.54 10.99 -11.02
CA PRO A 70 12.61 11.90 -10.67
C PRO A 70 11.92 13.22 -10.40
N ASN A 71 12.13 13.73 -9.19
CA ASN A 71 11.78 15.08 -8.75
C ASN A 71 11.80 15.96 -9.99
N GLN A 72 10.65 16.52 -10.41
CA GLN A 72 10.48 17.20 -11.71
C GLN A 72 11.80 17.90 -12.03
N SER A 73 12.55 17.36 -13.00
CA SER A 73 13.96 17.73 -13.12
C SER A 73 14.00 19.24 -13.17
N SER A 74 14.74 19.87 -12.27
CA SER A 74 14.62 21.31 -12.06
C SER A 74 14.96 22.10 -13.32
N ALA A 75 15.65 21.44 -14.26
CA ALA A 75 15.82 21.85 -15.65
C ALA A 75 14.51 22.03 -16.44
N ASP A 76 13.53 21.13 -16.31
CA ASP A 76 12.22 21.20 -16.97
C ASP A 76 11.35 22.33 -16.40
N GLU A 77 11.39 22.55 -15.08
CA GLU A 77 10.71 23.70 -14.47
C GLU A 77 11.33 25.03 -14.94
N LEU A 78 12.66 25.12 -14.95
CA LEU A 78 13.40 26.28 -15.47
C LEU A 78 13.07 26.53 -16.96
N LYS A 79 12.94 25.47 -17.76
CA LYS A 79 12.59 25.55 -19.18
C LYS A 79 11.17 26.11 -19.38
N LYS A 80 10.22 25.71 -18.55
CA LYS A 80 8.85 26.25 -18.57
C LYS A 80 8.80 27.73 -18.20
N TYR A 81 9.54 28.14 -17.17
CA TYR A 81 9.64 29.56 -16.81
C TYR A 81 10.33 30.40 -17.88
N LYS A 82 11.33 29.85 -18.56
CA LYS A 82 11.96 30.52 -19.70
C LYS A 82 10.98 30.70 -20.86
N GLN A 83 10.15 29.70 -21.16
CA GLN A 83 9.10 29.82 -22.18
C GLN A 83 8.05 30.89 -21.82
N LEU A 84 7.70 31.02 -20.54
CA LEU A 84 6.78 32.05 -20.08
C LEU A 84 7.37 33.46 -20.25
N LEU A 85 8.66 33.62 -19.98
CA LEU A 85 9.40 34.87 -20.22
C LEU A 85 9.45 35.19 -21.73
N ASP A 86 9.80 34.22 -22.56
CA ASP A 86 9.86 34.37 -24.02
C ASP A 86 8.47 34.70 -24.62
N SER A 87 7.38 34.23 -23.98
CA SER A 87 6.00 34.56 -24.35
C SER A 87 5.51 35.92 -23.82
N GLY A 88 6.31 36.62 -23.02
CA GLY A 88 5.94 37.87 -22.37
C GLY A 88 4.91 37.74 -21.25
N ALA A 89 4.62 36.51 -20.79
CA ALA A 89 3.65 36.24 -19.73
C ALA A 89 4.19 36.57 -18.32
N ILE A 90 5.51 36.62 -18.17
CA ILE A 90 6.20 37.02 -16.94
C ILE A 90 7.34 38.00 -17.24
N THR A 91 7.78 38.74 -16.22
CA THR A 91 8.90 39.67 -16.32
C THR A 91 10.25 39.00 -16.00
N GLU A 92 11.35 39.59 -16.45
CA GLU A 92 12.72 39.11 -16.16
C GLU A 92 12.99 39.01 -14.66
N ALA A 93 12.47 39.96 -13.87
CA ALA A 93 12.60 39.96 -12.41
C ALA A 93 11.94 38.74 -11.77
N GLU A 94 10.73 38.39 -12.21
CA GLU A 94 10.00 37.21 -11.73
C GLU A 94 10.68 35.91 -12.13
N TYR A 95 11.23 35.84 -13.34
CA TYR A 95 12.00 34.70 -13.81
C TYR A 95 13.24 34.44 -12.93
N GLN A 96 14.01 35.49 -12.60
CA GLN A 96 15.22 35.35 -11.77
C GLN A 96 14.90 34.91 -10.34
N ILE A 97 13.79 35.39 -9.76
CA ILE A 97 13.32 34.96 -8.42
C ILE A 97 12.96 33.47 -8.43
N GLN A 98 12.21 33.00 -9.43
CA GLN A 98 11.82 31.59 -9.55
C GLN A 98 13.03 30.69 -9.81
N LYS A 99 13.95 31.12 -10.68
CA LYS A 99 15.21 30.42 -10.94
C LYS A 99 16.05 30.25 -9.68
N ALA A 100 16.22 31.31 -8.89
CA ALA A 100 16.99 31.25 -7.64
C ALA A 100 16.32 30.31 -6.61
N LYS A 101 14.99 30.30 -6.53
CA LYS A 101 14.23 29.41 -5.65
C LYS A 101 14.42 27.94 -6.01
N ILE A 102 14.33 27.61 -7.31
CA ILE A 102 14.48 26.25 -7.82
C ILE A 102 15.93 25.74 -7.67
N LEU A 103 16.94 26.59 -7.91
CA LEU A 103 18.35 26.22 -7.73
C LEU A 103 18.76 26.03 -6.27
N ASN A 104 18.22 26.82 -5.33
CA ASN A 104 18.52 26.65 -3.91
C ASN A 104 17.75 25.47 -3.31
N SER A 105 16.52 25.21 -3.74
CA SER A 105 15.72 24.07 -3.26
C SER A 105 16.27 22.69 -3.66
N ASN A 106 17.23 22.60 -4.59
CA ASN A 106 17.93 21.35 -4.96
C ASN A 106 19.30 21.19 -4.30
N ARG A 107 19.69 22.13 -3.45
CA ARG A 107 21.01 22.16 -2.82
C ARG A 107 21.02 21.59 -1.39
N ASP A 108 19.84 21.22 -0.89
CA ASP A 108 19.58 20.54 0.38
C ASP A 108 19.08 19.10 0.13
#